data_AF-D2CHU7-F1
#
_entry.id   AF-D2CHU7-F1
#
_cell.length_a   1.000
_cell.length_b   1.000
_cell.length_c   1.000
_cell.angle_alpha   90.00
_cell.angle_beta   90.00
_cell.angle_gamma   90.00
#
_symmetry.space_group_name_H-M   'P 1'
#
loop_
_entity.id
_entity.type
_entity.pdbx_description
1 polymer ?
#
loop_
_entity_poly.entity_id
_entity_poly.type
_entity_poly.pdbx_seq_one_letter_code
_entity_poly.pdbx_strand_id
1 'polypeptide(L)' 'KACLYAGVNISGTNGEVMPGQWEYQVGPSVG' A
#
# COMPACT_ATOMS: atom_id res chain seq x y z
N LYS A 1 0.29 -4.78 7.58
CA LYS A 1 0.54 -4.25 8.95
C LYS A 1 1.98 -3.79 9.17
N ALA A 2 2.99 -4.49 8.63
CA ALA A 2 4.39 -4.08 8.72
C ALA A 2 4.64 -2.61 8.29
N CYS A 3 4.03 -2.16 7.20
CA CYS A 3 4.19 -0.79 6.70
C CYS A 3 3.62 0.27 7.68
N LEU A 4 2.46 0.01 8.29
CA LEU A 4 1.90 0.89 9.32
C LEU A 4 2.79 0.95 10.57
N TYR A 5 3.35 -0.20 10.97
CA TYR A 5 4.31 -0.26 12.07
C TYR A 5 5.62 0.49 11.75
N ALA A 6 6.06 0.42 10.50
CA ALA A 6 7.23 1.14 10.00
C ALA A 6 6.98 2.63 9.74
N GLY A 7 5.78 3.16 10.03
CA GLY A 7 5.44 4.56 9.81
C GLY A 7 5.24 4.95 8.34
N VAL A 8 5.09 3.97 7.44
CA VAL A 8 4.78 4.21 6.03
C VAL A 8 3.28 4.50 5.92
N ASN A 9 2.94 5.66 5.35
CA ASN A 9 1.57 6.09 5.09
C ASN A 9 0.92 5.26 3.97
N ILE A 10 0.60 4.00 4.23
CA ILE A 10 -0.21 3.17 3.33
C ILE A 10 -1.67 3.60 3.45
N SER A 11 -2.26 3.98 2.33
CA SER A 11 -3.67 4.38 2.22
C SER A 11 -4.58 3.24 1.77
N GLY A 12 -4.04 2.18 1.17
CA GLY A 12 -4.85 1.04 0.72
C GLY A 12 -4.03 -0.12 0.16
N THR A 13 -4.71 -1.24 -0.06
CA THR A 13 -4.20 -2.43 -0.76
C THR A 13 -5.35 -3.09 -1.53
N ASN A 14 -5.12 -3.55 -2.76
CA ASN A 14 -6.10 -4.31 -3.54
C ASN A 14 -5.45 -5.44 -4.34
N GLY A 15 -6.23 -6.49 -4.59
CA GLY A 15 -5.88 -7.50 -5.58
C GLY A 15 -6.12 -6.93 -6.98
N GLU A 16 -5.17 -7.15 -7.88
CA GLU A 16 -5.25 -6.68 -9.26
C GLU A 16 -5.89 -7.70 -10.20
N VAL A 17 -6.18 -7.28 -11.42
CA VAL A 17 -6.93 -8.08 -12.40
C VAL A 17 -6.22 -9.40 -12.75
N MET A 18 -4.89 -9.40 -12.73
CA MET A 18 -4.10 -10.59 -13.02
C MET A 18 -3.96 -11.48 -11.77
N PRO A 19 -4.10 -12.81 -11.92
CA PRO A 19 -4.03 -13.73 -10.78
C PRO A 19 -2.65 -13.64 -10.12
N GLY A 20 -2.64 -13.32 -8.83
CA GLY A 20 -1.42 -13.17 -8.03
C GLY A 20 -0.79 -11.77 -8.07
N GLN A 21 -1.34 -10.83 -8.85
CA GLN A 21 -0.93 -9.43 -8.82
C GLN A 21 -1.65 -8.67 -7.68
N TRP A 22 -0.92 -7.80 -7.01
CA TRP A 22 -1.41 -6.97 -5.91
C TRP A 22 -0.85 -5.57 -6.03
N GLU A 23 -1.64 -4.58 -5.62
CA GLU A 23 -1.24 -3.18 -5.53
C GLU A 23 -1.41 -2.69 -4.08
N TYR A 24 -0.56 -1.73 -3.69
CA TYR A 24 -0.72 -0.96 -2.46
C TYR A 24 -0.49 0.53 -2.74
N GLN A 25 -1.31 1.36 -2.13
CA GLN A 25 -1.25 2.81 -2.30
C GLN A 25 -0.47 3.42 -1.14
N VAL A 26 0.50 4.28 -1.46
CA VAL A 26 1.28 5.05 -0.47
C VAL A 26 1.00 6.53 -0.66
N GLY A 27 0.67 7.21 0.44
CA GLY A 27 0.45 8.65 0.49
C GLY A 27 -0.98 9.04 0.84
N PRO A 28 -1.25 10.35 0.98
CA PRO A 28 -0.33 11.46 0.69
C PRO A 28 0.86 11.54 1.68
N SER A 29 2.02 11.92 1.17
CA SER A 29 3.25 12.10 1.94
C SER A 29 3.81 13.49 1.65
N VAL A 30 4.29 14.18 2.69
CA VAL A 30 5.04 15.43 2.54
C VAL A 30 6.43 15.07 2.03
N GLY A 31 6.84 15.68 0.91
CA GLY A 31 8.14 15.42 0.26
C GLY A 31 9.33 15.90 1.07
#